data_AF-A0AAJ0ZK61-F1
#
_entry.id   AF-A0AAJ0ZK61-F1
#
_cell.length_a   1.000
_cell.length_b   1.000
_cell.length_c   1.000
_cell.angle_alpha   90.00
_cell.angle_beta   90.00
_cell.angle_gamma   90.00
#
_symmetry.space_group_name_H-M   'P 1'
#
loop_
_entity.id
_entity.type
_entity.pdbx_description
1 polymer ?
#
loop_
_entity_poly.entity_id
_entity_poly.type
_entity_poly.pdbx_seq_one_letter_code
_entity_poly.pdbx_strand_id
1 'polypeptide(L)'
;MRLMLTRISEQFQPADLFTALNALDLHISYLETLSNRKERSLRLVYEEFSMRLARTLEVGHPSDDFEKQVQRAIDAGPRERKKQLAMMPKKPTVTVRMVKQFNRNPWVVAEVLERAQGICESCKEPAPFMRRTDGSPYLEVHHLVQLAHDGDDVVENSVALCPNCHRQKHHGAVEEPA
;
A
#
# COMPACT_ATOMS: atom_id res chain seq x y z
N MET A 1 8.43 28.00 -6.75
CA MET A 1 8.20 26.61 -6.32
C MET A 1 9.50 25.81 -6.22
N ARG A 2 10.21 25.54 -7.33
CA ARG A 2 11.48 24.78 -7.34
C ARG A 2 12.48 25.19 -6.25
N LEU A 3 12.84 26.49 -6.16
CA LEU A 3 13.78 27.00 -5.15
C LEU A 3 13.35 26.69 -3.70
N MET A 4 12.06 26.79 -3.42
CA MET A 4 11.49 26.50 -2.10
C MET A 4 11.64 25.01 -1.78
N LEU A 5 11.26 24.13 -2.71
CA LEU A 5 11.40 22.68 -2.53
C LEU A 5 12.86 22.24 -2.40
N THR A 6 13.79 22.88 -3.13
CA THR A 6 15.24 22.66 -2.94
C THR A 6 15.65 22.91 -1.50
N ARG A 7 15.30 24.08 -0.94
CA ARG A 7 15.64 24.44 0.44
C ARG A 7 15.01 23.48 1.44
N ILE A 8 13.75 23.10 1.25
CA ILE A 8 13.08 22.12 2.10
C ILE A 8 13.80 20.76 2.04
N SER A 9 14.18 20.31 0.84
CA SER A 9 14.89 19.04 0.66
C SER A 9 16.30 19.00 1.26
N GLU A 10 16.96 20.15 1.38
CA GLU A 10 18.35 20.25 1.87
C GLU A 10 18.44 20.58 3.36
N GLN A 11 17.45 21.31 3.91
CA GLN A 11 17.54 21.90 5.25
C GLN A 11 16.58 21.28 6.27
N PHE A 12 15.62 20.46 5.83
CA PHE A 12 14.56 19.91 6.66
C PHE A 12 14.43 18.39 6.52
N GLN A 13 13.55 17.76 7.30
CA GLN A 13 13.37 16.31 7.26
C GLN A 13 12.61 15.88 6.00
N PRO A 14 12.75 14.62 5.54
CA PRO A 14 11.99 14.10 4.40
C PRO A 14 10.46 14.28 4.54
N ALA A 15 9.94 14.22 5.77
CA ALA A 15 8.53 14.47 6.07
C ALA A 15 8.08 15.92 5.76
N ASP A 16 8.98 16.90 5.89
CA ASP A 16 8.70 18.30 5.54
C ASP A 16 8.62 18.47 4.03
N LEU A 17 9.53 17.83 3.28
CA LEU A 17 9.47 17.80 1.82
C LEU A 17 8.21 17.10 1.31
N PHE A 18 7.80 16.00 1.96
CA PHE A 18 6.53 15.33 1.67
C PHE A 18 5.32 16.25 1.83
N THR A 19 5.26 16.97 2.95
CA THR A 19 4.18 17.92 3.24
C THR A 19 4.11 19.01 2.18
N ALA A 20 5.26 19.56 1.78
CA ALA A 20 5.35 20.57 0.73
C ALA A 20 4.92 20.04 -0.65
N LEU A 21 5.26 18.79 -0.98
CA LEU A 21 4.85 18.16 -2.23
C LEU A 21 3.34 17.89 -2.29
N ASN A 22 2.73 17.44 -1.20
CA ASN A 22 1.28 17.25 -1.13
C ASN A 22 0.53 18.58 -1.30
N ALA A 23 1.01 19.63 -0.64
CA ALA A 23 0.45 20.96 -0.81
C ALA A 23 0.57 21.43 -2.27
N LEU A 24 1.73 21.22 -2.91
CA LEU A 24 1.92 21.56 -4.32
C LEU A 24 0.96 20.80 -5.24
N ASP A 25 0.80 19.48 -5.07
CA ASP A 25 -0.08 18.68 -5.92
C ASP A 25 -1.55 19.11 -5.81
N LEU A 26 -2.00 19.45 -4.61
CA LEU A 26 -3.34 20.01 -4.39
C LEU A 26 -3.51 21.34 -5.13
N HIS A 27 -2.51 22.22 -5.09
CA HIS A 27 -2.54 23.50 -5.82
C HIS A 27 -2.52 23.30 -7.33
N ILE A 28 -1.72 22.36 -7.83
CA ILE A 28 -1.70 22.01 -9.26
C ILE A 28 -3.10 21.56 -9.68
N SER A 29 -3.70 20.64 -8.95
CA SER A 29 -5.03 20.09 -9.26
C SER A 29 -6.11 21.19 -9.25
N TYR A 30 -6.04 22.12 -8.29
CA TYR A 30 -6.93 23.28 -8.25
C TYR A 30 -6.77 24.19 -9.48
N LEU A 31 -5.53 24.52 -9.87
CA LEU A 31 -5.23 25.35 -11.03
C LEU A 31 -5.65 24.70 -12.35
N GLU A 32 -5.43 23.38 -12.48
CA GLU A 32 -5.84 22.62 -13.66
C GLU A 32 -7.37 22.59 -13.80
N THR A 33 -8.10 22.51 -12.67
CA THR A 33 -9.56 22.59 -12.63
C THR A 33 -10.07 23.97 -13.05
N LEU A 34 -9.46 25.05 -12.55
CA LEU A 34 -9.86 26.41 -12.91
C LEU A 34 -9.55 26.78 -14.36
N SER A 35 -8.38 26.38 -14.85
CA SER A 35 -7.88 26.79 -16.16
C SER A 35 -8.30 25.85 -17.30
N ASN A 36 -8.84 24.68 -16.96
CA ASN A 36 -9.09 23.56 -17.87
C ASN A 36 -7.87 23.21 -18.75
N ARG A 37 -6.66 23.41 -18.22
CA ARG A 37 -5.38 23.15 -18.87
C ARG A 37 -4.43 22.49 -17.88
N LYS A 38 -3.52 21.65 -18.39
CA LYS A 38 -2.50 21.00 -17.56
C LYS A 38 -1.38 21.96 -17.19
N GLU A 39 -1.02 22.01 -15.92
CA GLU A 39 0.09 22.81 -15.38
C GLU A 39 1.42 22.05 -15.55
N ARG A 40 1.82 21.82 -16.80
CA ARG A 40 2.94 20.94 -17.17
C ARG A 40 4.24 21.30 -16.46
N SER A 41 4.54 22.59 -16.33
CA SER A 41 5.76 23.07 -15.67
C SER A 41 5.77 22.75 -14.17
N LEU A 42 4.64 22.86 -13.49
CA LEU A 42 4.53 22.54 -12.07
C LEU A 42 4.53 21.03 -11.84
N ARG A 43 3.89 20.26 -12.74
CA ARG A 43 3.95 18.79 -12.73
C ARG A 43 5.39 18.28 -12.87
N LEU A 44 6.19 18.85 -13.76
CA LEU A 44 7.62 18.50 -13.88
C LEU A 44 8.41 18.80 -12.60
N VAL A 45 8.12 19.91 -11.92
CA VAL A 45 8.74 20.24 -10.63
C VAL A 45 8.30 19.26 -9.55
N TYR A 46 7.01 18.92 -9.48
CA TYR A 46 6.50 17.92 -8.55
C TYR A 46 7.20 16.57 -8.74
N GLU A 47 7.25 16.06 -9.98
CA GLU A 47 7.88 14.77 -10.30
C GLU A 47 9.36 14.73 -9.89
N GLU A 48 10.12 15.78 -10.19
CA GLU A 48 11.53 15.84 -9.79
C GLU A 48 11.71 15.70 -8.27
N PHE A 49 10.94 16.46 -7.49
CA PHE A 49 11.10 16.47 -6.03
C PHE A 49 10.49 15.23 -5.38
N SER A 50 9.45 14.65 -5.96
CA SER A 50 8.93 13.34 -5.57
C SER A 50 9.98 12.24 -5.78
N MET A 51 10.71 12.28 -6.89
CA MET A 51 11.84 11.36 -7.13
C MET A 51 13.00 11.59 -6.17
N ARG A 52 13.33 12.85 -5.82
CA ARG A 52 14.34 13.15 -4.79
C ARG A 52 13.91 12.59 -3.44
N LEU A 53 12.67 12.84 -3.04
CA LEU A 53 12.12 12.34 -1.80
C LEU A 53 12.15 10.81 -1.75
N ALA A 54 11.74 10.14 -2.83
CA ALA A 54 11.78 8.68 -2.95
C ALA A 54 13.20 8.10 -2.84
N ARG A 55 14.24 8.85 -3.25
CA ARG A 55 15.65 8.45 -3.07
C ARG A 55 16.16 8.63 -1.64
N THR A 56 15.59 9.57 -0.89
CA THR A 56 15.94 9.83 0.51
C THR A 56 15.21 8.89 1.47
N LEU A 57 14.05 8.38 1.06
CA LEU A 57 13.37 7.30 1.78
C LEU A 57 14.08 5.99 1.51
N GLU A 58 14.64 5.38 2.55
CA GLU A 58 15.04 3.98 2.48
C GLU A 58 13.84 3.14 2.00
N VAL A 59 14.01 2.43 0.88
CA VAL A 59 13.11 1.34 0.48
C VAL A 59 13.38 0.18 1.43
N GLY A 60 12.98 0.32 2.69
CA GLY A 60 12.95 -0.78 3.63
C GLY A 60 11.72 -1.62 3.36
N HIS A 61 11.86 -2.95 3.28
CA HIS A 61 10.76 -3.88 3.52
C HIS A 61 10.52 -3.93 5.03
N PRO A 62 9.56 -3.19 5.57
CA PRO A 62 9.52 -2.96 7.01
C PRO A 62 8.87 -4.13 7.76
N SER A 63 8.24 -5.07 7.04
CA SER A 63 7.70 -6.32 7.57
C SER A 63 8.80 -7.21 8.10
N ASP A 64 9.87 -7.37 7.33
CA ASP A 64 10.86 -8.44 7.56
C ASP A 64 11.69 -8.17 8.81
N ASP A 65 11.99 -6.89 9.10
CA ASP A 65 12.69 -6.52 10.32
C ASP A 65 11.79 -6.71 11.55
N PHE A 66 10.51 -6.35 11.45
CA PHE A 66 9.57 -6.53 12.56
C PHE A 66 9.29 -8.01 12.84
N GLU A 67 9.09 -8.84 11.82
CA GLU A 67 8.90 -10.29 11.97
C GLU A 67 10.11 -10.95 12.65
N LYS A 68 11.33 -10.55 12.27
CA LYS A 68 12.56 -11.00 12.96
C LYS A 68 12.59 -10.55 14.42
N GLN A 69 12.18 -9.33 14.73
CA GLN A 69 12.08 -8.85 16.11
C GLN A 69 11.03 -9.64 16.91
N VAL A 70 9.88 -9.96 16.31
CA VAL A 70 8.85 -10.81 16.92
C VAL A 70 9.41 -12.21 17.18
N GLN A 71 10.13 -12.82 16.24
CA GLN A 71 10.74 -14.12 16.42
C GLN A 71 11.76 -14.12 17.56
N ARG A 72 12.65 -13.12 17.61
CA ARG A 72 13.59 -12.94 18.74
C ARG A 72 12.87 -12.82 20.08
N ALA A 73 11.73 -12.12 20.13
CA ALA A 73 10.92 -12.00 21.33
C ALA A 73 10.23 -13.34 21.71
N ILE A 74 9.83 -14.14 20.72
CA ILE A 74 9.34 -15.51 20.95
C ILE A 74 10.45 -16.36 21.58
N ASP A 75 11.65 -16.35 20.99
CA ASP A 75 12.81 -17.14 21.40
C ASP A 75 13.33 -16.75 22.79
N ALA A 76 13.21 -15.47 23.19
CA ALA A 76 13.54 -14.98 24.54
C ALA A 76 12.65 -15.58 25.65
N GLY A 77 11.52 -16.20 25.28
CA GLY A 77 10.64 -16.89 26.19
C GLY A 77 9.68 -15.98 26.98
N PRO A 78 8.66 -16.59 27.62
CA PRO A 78 7.54 -15.84 28.20
C PRO A 78 7.91 -14.97 29.41
N ARG A 79 8.94 -15.35 30.18
CA ARG A 79 9.40 -14.57 31.35
C ARG A 79 10.04 -13.27 30.91
N GLU A 80 10.95 -13.33 29.93
CA GLU A 80 11.63 -12.13 29.43
C GLU A 80 10.65 -11.20 28.72
N ARG A 81 9.73 -11.73 27.90
CA ARG A 81 8.66 -10.91 27.30
C ARG A 81 7.86 -10.12 28.33
N LYS A 82 7.42 -10.76 29.42
CA LYS A 82 6.67 -10.08 30.50
C LYS A 82 7.49 -8.97 31.16
N LYS A 83 8.78 -9.22 31.40
CA LYS A 83 9.70 -8.22 31.95
C LYS A 83 9.85 -7.01 31.02
N GLN A 84 10.08 -7.25 29.73
CA GLN A 84 10.21 -6.19 28.72
C GLN A 84 8.92 -5.35 28.59
N LEU A 85 7.75 -6.00 28.55
CA LEU A 85 6.44 -5.33 28.50
C LEU A 85 6.17 -4.43 29.72
N ALA A 86 6.72 -4.77 30.89
CA ALA A 86 6.59 -3.94 32.09
C ALA A 86 7.47 -2.67 32.04
N MET A 87 8.56 -2.71 31.28
CA MET A 87 9.52 -1.60 31.18
C MET A 87 9.29 -0.71 29.97
N MET A 88 8.66 -1.23 28.91
CA MET A 88 8.47 -0.50 27.66
C MET A 88 7.34 0.54 27.71
N PRO A 89 7.45 1.64 26.95
CA PRO A 89 6.36 2.61 26.83
C PRO A 89 5.13 1.95 26.20
N LYS A 90 3.96 2.16 26.82
CA LYS A 90 2.68 1.59 26.35
C LYS A 90 2.18 2.23 25.05
N LYS A 91 2.63 3.45 24.75
CA LYS A 91 2.26 4.15 23.52
C LYS A 91 3.36 3.93 22.49
N PRO A 92 3.03 3.41 21.30
CA PRO A 92 4.02 3.22 20.25
C PRO A 92 4.49 4.57 19.71
N THR A 93 5.70 4.58 19.16
CA THR A 93 6.17 5.69 18.35
C THR A 93 5.42 5.72 17.01
N VAL A 94 5.16 6.91 16.49
CA VAL A 94 4.49 7.10 15.21
C VAL A 94 5.55 7.30 14.14
N THR A 95 5.45 6.53 13.05
CA THR A 95 6.30 6.70 11.87
C THR A 95 5.41 6.99 10.66
N VAL A 96 5.81 7.96 9.83
CA VAL A 96 5.11 8.29 8.57
C VAL A 96 5.82 7.57 7.42
N ARG A 97 5.05 7.01 6.48
CA ARG A 97 5.56 6.34 5.29
C ARG A 97 4.85 6.86 4.05
N MET A 98 5.60 7.00 2.95
CA MET A 98 5.02 7.15 1.62
C MET A 98 4.90 5.79 0.96
N VAL A 99 3.78 5.57 0.27
CA VAL A 99 3.51 4.34 -0.46
C VAL A 99 3.17 4.68 -1.91
N LYS A 100 3.70 3.89 -2.84
CA LYS A 100 3.22 3.88 -4.23
C LYS A 100 1.94 3.05 -4.27
N GLN A 101 0.87 3.62 -4.80
CA GLN A 101 -0.42 2.94 -4.96
C GLN A 101 -0.82 2.94 -6.44
N PHE A 102 -1.40 1.83 -6.89
CA PHE A 102 -2.00 1.73 -8.22
C PHE A 102 -3.49 2.08 -8.14
N ASN A 103 -3.93 2.97 -9.03
CA ASN A 103 -5.35 3.25 -9.22
C ASN A 103 -5.94 2.11 -10.06
N ARG A 104 -6.65 1.20 -9.39
CA ARG A 104 -7.28 0.05 -10.05
C ARG A 104 -8.51 0.47 -10.82
N ASN A 105 -8.74 -0.18 -11.94
CA ASN A 105 -9.88 0.00 -12.80
C ASN A 105 -11.14 -0.57 -12.12
N PRO A 106 -12.11 0.28 -11.73
CA PRO A 106 -13.30 -0.17 -11.00
C PRO A 106 -14.16 -1.14 -11.84
N TRP A 107 -14.14 -1.03 -13.17
CA TRP A 107 -14.89 -1.92 -14.06
C TRP A 107 -14.36 -3.35 -14.04
N VAL A 108 -13.04 -3.52 -13.99
CA VAL A 108 -12.39 -4.84 -13.85
C VAL A 108 -12.74 -5.45 -12.50
N VAL A 109 -12.68 -4.65 -11.43
CA VAL A 109 -13.01 -5.13 -10.08
C VAL A 109 -14.46 -5.57 -9.99
N ALA A 110 -15.40 -4.78 -10.53
CA ALA A 110 -16.82 -5.11 -10.52
C ALA A 110 -17.11 -6.40 -11.30
N GLU A 111 -16.60 -6.52 -12.53
CA GLU A 111 -16.77 -7.72 -13.38
C GLU A 111 -16.26 -8.99 -12.69
N VAL A 112 -15.07 -8.94 -12.08
CA VAL A 112 -14.46 -10.10 -11.41
C VAL A 112 -15.27 -10.51 -10.17
N LEU A 113 -15.78 -9.54 -9.41
CA LEU A 113 -16.62 -9.83 -8.24
C LEU A 113 -17.99 -10.40 -8.63
N GLU A 114 -18.59 -9.90 -9.71
CA GLU A 114 -19.86 -10.42 -10.24
C GLU A 114 -19.70 -11.84 -10.78
N ARG A 115 -18.64 -12.08 -11.58
CA ARG A 115 -18.27 -13.42 -12.09
C ARG A 115 -18.12 -14.44 -10.95
N ALA A 116 -17.54 -14.03 -9.84
CA ALA A 116 -17.28 -14.91 -8.69
C ALA A 116 -18.55 -15.30 -7.92
N GLN A 117 -19.65 -14.55 -8.06
CA GLN A 117 -20.94 -14.82 -7.39
C GLN A 117 -20.81 -15.08 -5.87
N GLY A 118 -19.87 -14.37 -5.22
CA GLY A 118 -19.61 -14.52 -3.79
C GLY A 118 -18.90 -15.81 -3.39
N ILE A 119 -18.35 -16.57 -4.33
CA ILE A 119 -17.54 -17.76 -4.09
C ILE A 119 -16.06 -17.46 -4.41
N CYS A 120 -15.16 -17.85 -3.51
CA CYS A 120 -13.72 -17.71 -3.71
C CYS A 120 -13.26 -18.54 -4.92
N GLU A 121 -12.58 -17.91 -5.88
CA GLU A 121 -12.14 -18.61 -7.10
C GLU A 121 -10.96 -19.56 -6.85
N SER A 122 -10.32 -19.51 -5.68
CA SER A 122 -9.25 -20.45 -5.28
C SER A 122 -9.78 -21.63 -4.49
N CYS A 123 -10.31 -21.41 -3.28
CA CYS A 123 -10.74 -22.50 -2.39
C CYS A 123 -12.19 -22.97 -2.61
N LYS A 124 -12.94 -22.29 -3.48
CA LYS A 124 -14.35 -22.60 -3.81
C LYS A 124 -15.34 -22.50 -2.64
N GLU A 125 -14.90 -21.93 -1.53
CA GLU A 125 -15.75 -21.62 -0.38
C GLU A 125 -16.48 -20.29 -0.58
N PRO A 126 -17.68 -20.11 0.00
CA PRO A 126 -18.36 -18.83 0.00
C PRO A 126 -17.57 -17.74 0.71
N ALA A 127 -17.87 -16.49 0.38
CA ALA A 127 -17.31 -15.33 1.06
C ALA A 127 -17.53 -15.44 2.58
N PRO A 128 -16.52 -15.09 3.40
CA PRO A 128 -16.59 -15.32 4.84
C PRO A 128 -17.60 -14.43 5.57
N PHE A 129 -17.98 -13.30 4.98
CA PHE A 129 -18.97 -12.36 5.52
C PHE A 129 -19.52 -11.44 4.43
N MET A 130 -20.58 -10.70 4.76
CA MET A 130 -21.17 -9.67 3.91
C MET A 130 -20.60 -8.28 4.22
N ARG A 131 -20.40 -7.45 3.20
CA ARG A 131 -19.98 -6.05 3.33
C ARG A 131 -21.00 -5.28 4.17
N ARG A 132 -20.52 -4.50 5.14
CA ARG A 132 -21.37 -3.61 5.94
C ARG A 132 -22.02 -2.50 5.11
N THR A 133 -21.38 -2.09 4.02
CA THR A 133 -21.80 -0.95 3.19
C THR A 133 -23.05 -1.24 2.36
N ASP A 134 -23.15 -2.44 1.79
CA ASP A 134 -24.15 -2.79 0.78
C ASP A 134 -24.71 -4.23 0.91
N GLY A 135 -24.22 -5.02 1.87
CA GLY A 135 -24.66 -6.40 2.07
C GLY A 135 -24.11 -7.42 1.07
N SER A 136 -23.24 -7.02 0.13
CA SER A 136 -22.66 -7.94 -0.85
C SER A 136 -21.61 -8.88 -0.25
N PRO A 137 -21.36 -10.08 -0.83
CA PRO A 137 -20.31 -10.99 -0.39
C PRO A 137 -18.91 -10.34 -0.40
N TYR A 138 -18.14 -10.47 0.70
CA TYR A 138 -16.80 -9.91 0.78
C TYR A 138 -15.74 -10.84 0.15
N LEU A 139 -15.27 -10.46 -1.03
CA LEU A 139 -14.07 -11.01 -1.68
C LEU A 139 -13.10 -9.87 -2.06
N GLU A 140 -11.83 -10.22 -2.23
CA GLU A 140 -10.74 -9.31 -2.62
C GLU A 140 -10.24 -9.69 -4.02
N VAL A 141 -10.20 -8.72 -4.94
CA VAL A 141 -9.66 -8.94 -6.29
C VAL A 141 -8.13 -8.88 -6.25
N HIS A 142 -7.52 -9.95 -6.77
CA HIS A 142 -6.08 -10.16 -6.85
C HIS A 142 -5.64 -10.32 -8.30
N HIS A 143 -4.58 -9.63 -8.69
CA HIS A 143 -3.97 -9.81 -10.00
C HIS A 143 -2.98 -10.98 -9.98
N LEU A 144 -3.12 -11.94 -10.91
CA LEU A 144 -2.27 -13.13 -11.03
C LEU A 144 -0.81 -12.73 -11.30
N VAL A 145 -0.61 -11.88 -12.31
CA VAL A 145 0.61 -11.08 -12.46
C VAL A 145 0.36 -9.77 -11.73
N GLN A 146 1.05 -9.55 -10.63
CA GLN A 146 0.83 -8.37 -9.79
C GLN A 146 1.17 -7.08 -10.56
N LEU A 147 0.37 -6.03 -10.35
CA LEU A 147 0.64 -4.70 -10.94
C LEU A 147 2.02 -4.14 -10.58
N ALA A 148 2.55 -4.50 -9.40
CA ALA A 148 3.90 -4.14 -8.97
C ALA A 148 5.01 -4.79 -9.82
N HIS A 149 4.69 -5.90 -10.48
CA HIS A 149 5.55 -6.67 -11.38
C HIS A 149 5.09 -6.54 -12.85
N ASP A 150 4.58 -5.36 -13.22
CA ASP A 150 4.18 -5.02 -14.59
C ASP A 150 2.99 -5.85 -15.13
N GLY A 151 2.13 -6.35 -14.24
CA GLY A 151 0.88 -7.01 -14.64
C GLY A 151 -0.19 -6.02 -15.13
N ASP A 152 -0.99 -6.46 -16.09
CA ASP A 152 -2.08 -5.68 -16.65
C ASP A 152 -3.31 -5.64 -15.72
N ASP A 153 -3.97 -4.49 -15.66
CA ASP A 153 -5.22 -4.32 -14.92
C ASP A 153 -6.42 -4.70 -15.79
N VAL A 154 -6.57 -6.00 -16.03
CA VAL A 154 -7.60 -6.62 -16.89
C VAL A 154 -8.27 -7.81 -16.19
N VAL A 155 -9.46 -8.21 -16.68
CA VAL A 155 -10.29 -9.26 -16.07
C VAL A 155 -9.61 -10.63 -16.12
N GLU A 156 -8.89 -10.91 -17.21
CA GLU A 156 -8.17 -12.16 -17.45
C GLU A 156 -6.99 -12.34 -16.49
N ASN A 157 -6.40 -11.23 -16.04
CA ASN A 157 -5.32 -11.23 -15.06
C ASN A 157 -5.86 -11.15 -13.62
N SER A 158 -7.17 -11.19 -13.39
CA SER A 158 -7.77 -10.91 -12.09
C SER A 158 -8.62 -12.06 -11.56
N VAL A 159 -8.52 -12.31 -10.26
CA VAL A 159 -9.28 -13.35 -9.55
C VAL A 159 -9.88 -12.82 -8.24
N ALA A 160 -11.10 -13.25 -7.90
CA ALA A 160 -11.75 -12.93 -6.64
C ALA A 160 -11.39 -13.99 -5.58
N LEU A 161 -10.76 -13.55 -4.49
CA LEU A 161 -10.28 -14.42 -3.41
C LEU A 161 -10.91 -14.05 -2.08
N CYS A 162 -11.12 -15.04 -1.20
CA CYS A 162 -11.37 -14.76 0.20
C CYS A 162 -10.10 -14.17 0.85
N PRO A 163 -10.20 -13.44 1.98
CA PRO A 163 -9.06 -12.84 2.65
C PRO A 163 -7.94 -13.83 2.97
N ASN A 164 -8.29 -15.08 3.32
CA ASN A 164 -7.33 -16.12 3.64
C ASN A 164 -6.51 -16.53 2.41
N CYS A 165 -7.19 -16.88 1.30
CA CYS A 165 -6.52 -17.26 0.05
C CYS A 165 -5.72 -16.09 -0.54
N HIS A 166 -6.23 -14.87 -0.43
CA HIS A 166 -5.52 -13.68 -0.89
C HIS A 166 -4.19 -13.50 -0.12
N ARG A 167 -4.22 -13.61 1.20
CA ARG A 167 -2.99 -13.53 2.03
C ARG A 167 -2.05 -14.70 1.79
N GLN A 168 -2.57 -15.91 1.58
CA GLN A 168 -1.76 -17.08 1.24
C GLN A 168 -1.00 -16.88 -0.08
N LYS A 169 -1.60 -16.23 -1.10
CA LYS A 169 -0.89 -15.91 -2.34
C LYS A 169 0.27 -14.91 -2.15
N HIS A 170 0.20 -14.05 -1.15
CA HIS A 170 1.24 -13.06 -0.85
C HIS A 170 2.33 -13.56 0.12
N HIS A 171 1.95 -14.40 1.09
CA HIS A 171 2.80 -14.74 2.25
C HIS A 171 2.87 -16.23 2.56
N GLY A 172 2.07 -17.05 1.87
CA GLY A 172 2.04 -18.49 2.09
C GLY A 172 3.32 -19.15 1.61
N ALA A 173 3.65 -20.30 2.21
CA ALA A 173 4.69 -21.16 1.68
C ALA A 173 4.31 -21.61 0.25
N VAL A 174 5.28 -21.60 -0.66
CA VAL A 174 5.10 -22.19 -1.98
C VAL A 174 5.03 -23.70 -1.78
N GLU A 175 3.86 -24.30 -1.97
CA GLU A 175 3.79 -25.75 -2.12
C GLU A 175 4.33 -26.08 -3.51
N GLU A 176 5.46 -26.78 -3.57
CA GLU A 176 5.90 -27.42 -4.81
C GLU A 176 4.83 -28.45 -5.21
N PRO A 177 4.32 -28.43 -6.45
CA PRO A 177 3.35 -29.42 -6.89
C PRO A 177 4.00 -30.80 -6.84
N ALA A 178 3.32 -31.73 -6.17
CA ALA A 178 3.66 -33.15 -6.12
C ALA A 178 3.58 -33.81 -7.50
#